data_AF-A0A2V0MZS4-F1
#
_entry.id   AF-A0A2V0MZS4-F1
#
_cell.length_a   1.000
_cell.length_b   1.000
_cell.length_c   1.000
_cell.angle_alpha   90.00
_cell.angle_beta   90.00
_cell.angle_gamma   90.00
#
_symmetry.space_group_name_H-M   'P 1'
#
loop_
_entity.id
_entity.type
_entity.pdbx_description
1 polymer ?
#
loop_
_entity_poly.entity_id
_entity_poly.type
_entity_poly.pdbx_seq_one_letter_code
_entity_poly.pdbx_strand_id
1 'polypeptide(L)'
;MIVATVAGIGVPVDEVDAREARLRDGPLAAALPKAGTSEGRQLRRWLTQLIVTERVIAAEAAALGVTDADPPIESELLPDPTARLEIGSVAAAALANPLARKVFDRIAADVEVSDADVAAYHARNPLRFAASAPGGDGWRRPAATAPSLNDVRPQIADHLRAAARRRAFRVWLDARRAALVRLAPGYEHPGDPRQPDNTHRH
;
A
#
# COMPACT_ATOMS: atom_id res chain seq x y z
N MET A 1 -0.29 12.75 26.09
CA MET A 1 0.17 11.34 26.07
C MET A 1 0.86 11.08 24.72
N ILE A 2 1.92 10.27 24.70
CA ILE A 2 2.61 9.85 23.46
C ILE A 2 2.15 8.45 23.07
N VAL A 3 1.72 8.25 21.82
CA VAL A 3 1.23 6.96 21.30
C VAL A 3 2.31 6.17 20.57
N ALA A 4 3.35 6.86 20.09
CA ALA A 4 4.49 6.26 19.42
C ALA A 4 5.70 7.20 19.48
N THR A 5 6.89 6.67 19.26
CA THR A 5 8.10 7.44 18.95
C THR A 5 8.59 7.00 17.57
N VAL A 6 8.89 7.94 16.68
CA VAL A 6 9.45 7.69 15.34
C VAL A 6 10.77 8.43 15.21
N ALA A 7 11.86 7.70 15.00
CA ALA A 7 13.21 8.27 14.90
C ALA A 7 13.57 9.19 16.09
N GLY A 8 13.11 8.84 17.29
CA GLY A 8 13.32 9.62 18.52
C GLY A 8 12.30 10.75 18.77
N ILE A 9 11.41 11.04 17.82
CA ILE A 9 10.40 12.09 17.94
C ILE A 9 9.06 11.49 18.40
N GLY A 10 8.48 12.05 19.45
CA GLY A 10 7.19 11.59 19.99
C GLY A 10 6.01 11.96 19.09
N VAL A 11 5.07 11.02 18.94
CA VAL A 11 3.76 11.21 18.31
C VAL A 11 2.72 11.41 19.39
N PRO A 12 2.15 12.61 19.56
CA PRO A 12 1.13 12.86 20.57
C PRO A 12 -0.20 12.23 20.19
N VAL A 13 -0.99 11.80 21.18
CA VAL A 13 -2.35 11.26 20.97
C VAL A 13 -3.26 12.27 20.29
N ASP A 14 -3.10 13.56 20.60
CA ASP A 14 -3.90 14.67 20.03
C ASP A 14 -3.80 14.72 18.50
N GLU A 15 -2.72 14.21 17.91
CA GLU A 15 -2.60 14.12 16.46
C GLU A 15 -3.46 13.00 15.86
N VAL A 16 -3.55 11.86 16.56
CA VAL A 16 -4.48 10.78 16.21
C VAL A 16 -5.92 11.30 16.32
N ASP A 17 -6.23 12.03 17.40
CA ASP A 17 -7.54 12.63 17.62
C ASP A 17 -7.89 13.64 16.52
N ALA A 18 -6.95 14.53 16.18
CA ALA A 18 -7.16 15.50 15.11
C ALA A 18 -7.34 14.84 13.73
N ARG A 19 -6.64 13.74 13.45
CA ARG A 19 -6.81 13.00 12.19
C ARG A 19 -8.15 12.26 12.17
N GLU A 20 -8.58 11.66 13.27
CA GLU A 20 -9.89 11.02 13.37
C GLU A 20 -11.01 12.04 13.20
N ALA A 21 -10.93 13.21 13.85
CA ALA A 21 -11.91 14.29 13.71
C ALA A 21 -12.07 14.71 12.24
N ARG A 22 -10.96 14.94 11.52
CA ARG A 22 -11.01 15.26 10.09
C ARG A 22 -11.68 14.19 9.24
N LEU A 23 -11.53 12.90 9.57
CA LEU A 23 -12.23 11.84 8.86
C LEU A 23 -13.73 11.86 9.16
N ARG A 24 -14.11 12.11 10.41
CA ARG A 24 -15.51 12.18 10.85
C ARG A 24 -16.23 13.43 10.36
N ASP A 25 -15.51 14.49 10.07
CA ASP A 25 -16.04 15.72 9.45
C ASP A 25 -16.01 15.66 7.90
N GLY A 26 -15.45 14.57 7.34
CA GLY A 26 -15.25 14.39 5.91
C GLY A 26 -16.38 13.66 5.19
N PRO A 27 -16.29 13.53 3.86
CA PRO A 27 -17.30 12.88 3.02
C PRO A 27 -17.50 11.39 3.33
N LEU A 28 -16.54 10.75 4.00
CA LEU A 28 -16.61 9.33 4.37
C LEU A 28 -17.18 9.08 5.76
N ALA A 29 -17.62 10.13 6.47
CA ALA A 29 -18.09 10.04 7.86
C ALA A 29 -19.12 8.93 8.10
N ALA A 30 -20.09 8.79 7.18
CA ALA A 30 -21.17 7.80 7.29
C ALA A 30 -20.68 6.33 7.19
N ALA A 31 -19.50 6.10 6.60
CA ALA A 31 -18.90 4.78 6.46
C ALA A 31 -17.95 4.41 7.62
N LEU A 32 -17.67 5.34 8.54
CA LEU A 32 -16.73 5.11 9.62
C LEU A 32 -17.37 4.33 10.77
N PRO A 33 -16.62 3.41 11.40
CA PRO A 33 -17.01 2.82 12.68
C PRO A 33 -17.35 3.88 13.74
N LYS A 34 -18.38 3.60 14.54
CA LYS A 34 -18.78 4.47 15.64
C LYS A 34 -17.67 4.57 16.69
N ALA A 35 -17.48 5.76 17.25
CA ALA A 35 -16.55 5.96 18.35
C ALA A 35 -16.94 5.09 19.56
N GLY A 36 -15.95 4.62 20.32
CA GLY A 36 -16.15 3.78 21.51
C GLY A 36 -16.41 2.29 21.23
N THR A 37 -16.69 1.88 19.98
CA THR A 37 -16.80 0.46 19.62
C THR A 37 -15.43 -0.19 19.40
N SER A 38 -15.40 -1.51 19.30
CA SER A 38 -14.17 -2.25 19.00
C SER A 38 -13.59 -1.85 17.64
N GLU A 39 -14.44 -1.70 16.63
CA GLU A 39 -14.11 -1.26 15.28
C GLU A 39 -13.65 0.20 15.28
N GLY A 40 -14.22 1.06 16.13
CA GLY A 40 -13.73 2.42 16.36
C GLY A 40 -12.32 2.44 16.95
N ARG A 41 -12.01 1.54 17.90
CA ARG A 41 -10.64 1.37 18.40
C ARG A 41 -9.69 0.87 17.32
N GLN A 42 -10.14 -0.05 16.45
CA GLN A 42 -9.34 -0.53 15.32
C GLN A 42 -9.06 0.58 14.30
N LEU A 43 -10.02 1.46 14.01
CA LEU A 43 -9.79 2.66 13.20
C LEU A 43 -8.68 3.54 13.80
N ARG A 44 -8.72 3.79 15.10
CA ARG A 44 -7.68 4.59 15.79
C ARG A 44 -6.30 3.94 15.75
N ARG A 45 -6.23 2.61 15.90
CA ARG A 45 -4.97 1.87 15.73
C ARG A 45 -4.46 2.00 14.30
N TRP A 46 -5.31 1.80 13.29
CA TRP A 46 -4.95 1.97 11.88
C TRP A 46 -4.45 3.40 11.58
N LEU A 47 -5.14 4.43 12.09
CA LEU A 47 -4.70 5.82 12.00
C LEU A 47 -3.32 6.04 12.60
N THR A 48 -3.05 5.44 13.76
CA THR A 48 -1.73 5.50 14.40
C THR A 48 -0.67 4.86 13.50
N GLN A 49 -0.96 3.70 12.88
CA GLN A 49 -0.05 3.06 11.93
C GLN A 49 0.23 3.94 10.71
N LEU A 50 -0.79 4.60 10.17
CA LEU A 50 -0.65 5.53 9.05
C LEU A 50 0.22 6.75 9.42
N ILE A 51 -0.09 7.41 10.54
CA ILE A 51 0.66 8.59 11.03
C ILE A 51 2.14 8.24 11.25
N VAL A 52 2.41 7.10 11.88
CA VAL A 52 3.78 6.61 12.09
C VAL A 52 4.48 6.31 10.77
N THR A 53 3.77 5.70 9.82
CA THR A 53 4.29 5.38 8.49
C THR A 53 4.64 6.64 7.70
N GLU A 54 3.77 7.64 7.70
CA GLU A 54 4.01 8.95 7.07
C GLU A 54 5.27 9.61 7.66
N ARG A 55 5.46 9.55 8.98
CA ARG A 55 6.68 10.07 9.63
C ARG A 55 7.95 9.30 9.28
N VAL A 56 7.87 7.95 9.22
CA VAL A 56 9.00 7.14 8.76
C VAL A 56 9.40 7.56 7.34
N ILE A 57 8.43 7.67 6.44
CA ILE A 57 8.67 8.09 5.06
C ILE A 57 9.31 9.48 5.01
N ALA A 58 8.83 10.45 5.81
CA ALA A 58 9.42 11.79 5.87
C ALA A 58 10.88 11.76 6.37
N ALA A 59 11.18 10.97 7.41
CA ALA A 59 12.54 10.81 7.92
C ALA A 59 13.47 10.16 6.87
N GLU A 60 12.99 9.13 6.18
CA GLU A 60 13.73 8.47 5.11
C GLU A 60 13.95 9.37 3.91
N ALA A 61 12.93 10.13 3.51
CA ALA A 61 13.03 11.09 2.41
C ALA A 61 14.13 12.13 2.70
N ALA A 62 14.16 12.67 3.92
CA ALA A 62 15.20 13.60 4.35
C ALA A 62 16.59 12.95 4.31
N ALA A 63 16.73 11.72 4.80
CA ALA A 63 18.00 10.98 4.78
C ALA A 63 18.48 10.66 3.35
N LEU A 64 17.56 10.41 2.42
CA LEU A 64 17.83 10.10 1.01
C LEU A 64 17.99 11.34 0.12
N GLY A 65 17.75 12.55 0.66
CA GLY A 65 17.72 13.79 -0.11
C GLY A 65 16.59 13.82 -1.14
N VAL A 66 15.47 13.15 -0.86
CA VAL A 66 14.30 13.07 -1.74
C VAL A 66 13.31 14.17 -1.36
N THR A 67 12.89 14.95 -2.35
CA THR A 67 11.80 15.93 -2.23
C THR A 67 10.54 15.39 -2.89
N ASP A 68 9.42 16.11 -2.75
CA ASP A 68 8.15 15.80 -3.40
C ASP A 68 8.04 16.36 -4.84
N ALA A 69 9.16 16.79 -5.42
CA ALA A 69 9.21 17.32 -6.77
C ALA A 69 8.97 16.22 -7.81
N ASP A 70 8.02 16.48 -8.71
CA ASP A 70 7.63 15.59 -9.82
C ASP A 70 7.34 14.14 -9.36
N PRO A 71 6.31 13.94 -8.53
CA PRO A 71 5.93 12.62 -8.03
C PRO A 71 5.25 11.80 -9.14
N PRO A 72 5.49 10.48 -9.21
CA PRO A 72 4.64 9.60 -9.99
C PRO A 72 3.17 9.80 -9.63
N ILE A 73 2.28 9.56 -10.58
CA ILE A 73 0.84 9.70 -10.33
C ILE A 73 0.37 8.50 -9.52
N GLU A 74 -0.54 8.69 -8.58
CA GLU A 74 -1.03 7.60 -7.71
C GLU A 74 -1.59 6.42 -8.51
N SER A 75 -2.34 6.71 -9.59
CA SER A 75 -2.94 5.69 -10.45
C SER A 75 -1.92 4.88 -11.24
N GLU A 76 -0.68 5.35 -11.39
CA GLU A 76 0.40 4.57 -12.02
C GLU A 76 0.94 3.51 -11.05
N LEU A 77 1.04 3.86 -9.76
CA LEU A 77 1.52 2.97 -8.72
C LEU A 77 0.44 1.99 -8.23
N LEU A 78 -0.80 2.48 -8.14
CA LEU A 78 -1.98 1.79 -7.61
C LEU A 78 -3.14 1.83 -8.64
N PRO A 79 -2.99 1.19 -9.81
CA PRO A 79 -3.94 1.28 -10.92
C PRO A 79 -5.31 0.67 -10.61
N ASP A 80 -5.37 -0.31 -9.70
CA ASP A 80 -6.57 -1.06 -9.42
C ASP A 80 -6.65 -1.49 -7.93
N PRO A 81 -7.77 -2.08 -7.48
CA PRO A 81 -7.89 -2.60 -6.12
C PRO A 81 -6.89 -3.72 -5.80
N THR A 82 -6.47 -4.52 -6.78
CA THR A 82 -5.50 -5.61 -6.57
C THR A 82 -4.14 -5.04 -6.16
N ALA A 83 -3.65 -4.01 -6.85
CA ALA A 83 -2.41 -3.33 -6.51
C ALA A 83 -2.43 -2.72 -5.09
N ARG A 84 -3.59 -2.20 -4.65
CA ARG A 84 -3.80 -1.70 -3.28
C ARG A 84 -3.74 -2.83 -2.23
N LEU A 85 -4.32 -3.99 -2.55
CA LEU A 85 -4.25 -5.16 -1.66
C LEU A 85 -2.82 -5.72 -1.56
N GLU A 86 -2.08 -5.78 -2.68
CA GLU A 86 -0.70 -6.29 -2.72
C GLU A 86 0.26 -5.51 -1.82
N ILE A 87 0.13 -4.18 -1.78
CA ILE A 87 1.00 -3.31 -0.99
C ILE A 87 0.49 -3.14 0.46
N GLY A 88 -0.78 -3.44 0.71
CA GLY A 88 -1.42 -3.35 2.02
C GLY A 88 -2.00 -1.96 2.31
N SER A 89 -3.02 -1.91 3.19
CA SER A 89 -3.85 -0.72 3.39
C SER A 89 -3.09 0.52 3.86
N VAL A 90 -2.15 0.37 4.80
CA VAL A 90 -1.37 1.49 5.35
C VAL A 90 -0.40 2.06 4.32
N ALA A 91 0.34 1.20 3.61
CA ALA A 91 1.27 1.64 2.57
C ALA A 91 0.51 2.25 1.39
N ALA A 92 -0.61 1.66 0.98
CA ALA A 92 -1.47 2.22 -0.06
C ALA A 92 -1.99 3.62 0.32
N ALA A 93 -2.48 3.80 1.56
CA ALA A 93 -2.93 5.10 2.04
C ALA A 93 -1.81 6.14 2.11
N ALA A 94 -0.59 5.73 2.49
CA ALA A 94 0.56 6.63 2.52
C ALA A 94 0.95 7.16 1.13
N LEU A 95 0.71 6.40 0.05
CA LEU A 95 0.99 6.81 -1.33
C LEU A 95 0.03 7.90 -1.87
N ALA A 96 -1.00 8.30 -1.10
CA ALA A 96 -1.72 9.54 -1.39
C ALA A 96 -0.81 10.78 -1.25
N ASN A 97 0.25 10.69 -0.44
CA ASN A 97 1.25 11.74 -0.27
C ASN A 97 2.29 11.70 -1.43
N PRO A 98 2.48 12.82 -2.16
CA PRO A 98 3.53 12.97 -3.19
C PRO A 98 4.93 12.52 -2.76
N LEU A 99 5.36 12.89 -1.55
CA LEU A 99 6.69 12.53 -1.04
C LEU A 99 6.84 11.01 -0.89
N ALA A 100 5.78 10.33 -0.43
CA ALA A 100 5.78 8.88 -0.32
C ALA A 100 5.93 8.20 -1.68
N ARG A 101 5.31 8.76 -2.73
CA ARG A 101 5.47 8.26 -4.10
C ARG A 101 6.88 8.46 -4.64
N LYS A 102 7.56 9.55 -4.28
CA LYS A 102 8.98 9.76 -4.64
C LYS A 102 9.92 8.79 -3.91
N VAL A 103 9.67 8.55 -2.63
CA VAL A 103 10.43 7.53 -1.87
C VAL A 103 10.18 6.14 -2.46
N PHE A 104 8.92 5.81 -2.80
CA PHE A 104 8.60 4.58 -3.53
C PHE A 104 9.42 4.44 -4.81
N ASP A 105 9.40 5.48 -5.65
CA ASP A 105 10.10 5.46 -6.94
C ASP A 105 11.60 5.24 -6.75
N ARG A 106 12.20 5.97 -5.80
CA ARG A 106 13.62 5.86 -5.46
C ARG A 106 13.99 4.46 -4.95
N ILE A 107 13.23 3.91 -4.00
CA ILE A 107 13.53 2.62 -3.37
C ILE A 107 13.35 1.46 -4.35
N ALA A 108 12.41 1.61 -5.28
CA ALA A 108 12.05 0.57 -6.23
C ALA A 108 12.67 0.80 -7.63
N ALA A 109 13.69 1.66 -7.74
CA ALA A 109 14.30 2.04 -9.02
C ALA A 109 15.03 0.86 -9.69
N ASP A 110 15.78 0.09 -8.91
CA ASP A 110 16.62 -1.02 -9.42
C ASP A 110 15.87 -2.36 -9.47
N VAL A 111 14.54 -2.34 -9.36
CA VAL A 111 13.74 -3.57 -9.40
C VAL A 111 13.54 -4.01 -10.83
N GLU A 112 14.21 -5.11 -11.19
CA GLU A 112 14.09 -5.74 -12.49
C GLU A 112 13.36 -7.08 -12.44
N VAL A 113 12.84 -7.49 -13.59
CA VAL A 113 12.19 -8.78 -13.79
C VAL A 113 12.92 -9.50 -14.92
N SER A 114 13.26 -10.77 -14.69
CA SER A 114 13.98 -11.55 -15.69
C SER A 114 13.07 -12.03 -16.81
N ASP A 115 13.67 -12.27 -17.97
CA ASP A 115 13.02 -12.94 -19.11
C ASP A 115 12.43 -14.30 -18.73
N ALA A 116 13.10 -15.01 -17.82
CA ALA A 116 12.64 -16.29 -17.31
C ALA A 116 11.35 -16.14 -16.48
N ASP A 117 11.26 -15.10 -15.64
CA ASP A 117 10.03 -14.80 -14.87
C ASP A 117 8.86 -14.45 -15.78
N VAL A 118 9.14 -13.65 -16.82
CA VAL A 118 8.13 -13.27 -17.84
C VAL A 118 7.61 -14.50 -18.56
N ALA A 119 8.50 -15.37 -19.05
CA ALA A 119 8.11 -16.62 -19.73
C ALA A 119 7.35 -17.57 -18.79
N ALA A 120 7.82 -17.73 -17.55
CA ALA A 120 7.17 -18.60 -16.57
C ALA A 120 5.80 -18.07 -16.15
N TYR A 121 5.62 -16.75 -16.04
CA TYR A 121 4.32 -16.15 -15.77
C TYR A 121 3.35 -16.37 -16.93
N HIS A 122 3.78 -16.16 -18.18
CA HIS A 122 2.95 -16.40 -19.37
C HIS A 122 2.46 -17.85 -19.43
N ALA A 123 3.36 -18.81 -19.21
CA ALA A 123 3.02 -20.23 -19.21
C ALA A 123 1.96 -20.59 -18.15
N ARG A 124 2.01 -19.96 -16.96
CA ARG A 124 1.01 -20.17 -15.89
C ARG A 124 -0.29 -19.40 -16.12
N ASN A 125 -0.25 -18.30 -16.87
CA ASN A 125 -1.36 -17.37 -17.05
C ASN A 125 -1.63 -17.06 -18.54
N PRO A 126 -1.85 -18.08 -19.38
CA PRO A 126 -1.79 -17.94 -20.85
C PRO A 126 -2.85 -16.98 -21.42
N LEU A 127 -3.97 -16.77 -20.72
CA LEU A 127 -5.07 -15.90 -21.17
C LEU A 127 -5.08 -14.52 -20.48
N ARG A 128 -4.16 -14.23 -19.55
CA ARG A 128 -4.22 -13.04 -18.69
C ARG A 128 -4.08 -11.71 -19.44
N PHE A 129 -3.35 -11.73 -20.55
CA PHE A 129 -3.08 -10.59 -21.43
C PHE A 129 -3.71 -10.76 -22.81
N ALA A 130 -4.62 -11.72 -22.96
CA ALA A 130 -5.32 -11.93 -24.21
C ALA A 130 -6.37 -10.83 -24.42
N ALA A 131 -6.43 -10.27 -25.63
CA ALA A 131 -7.40 -9.25 -25.97
C ALA A 131 -8.83 -9.80 -25.87
N SER A 132 -9.70 -9.13 -25.13
CA SER A 132 -11.13 -9.47 -25.10
C SER A 132 -11.81 -9.01 -26.40
N ALA A 133 -12.56 -9.90 -27.05
CA ALA A 133 -13.31 -9.57 -28.26
C ALA A 133 -14.67 -8.92 -27.91
N PRO A 134 -15.16 -7.93 -28.68
CA PRO A 134 -16.53 -7.45 -28.57
C PRO A 134 -17.52 -8.58 -28.88
N GLY A 135 -18.46 -8.85 -27.98
CA GLY A 135 -19.60 -9.71 -28.26
C GLY A 135 -20.68 -8.96 -29.04
N GLY A 136 -21.42 -9.66 -29.90
CA GLY A 136 -22.55 -9.09 -30.66
C GLY A 136 -23.74 -8.67 -29.80
N ASP A 137 -23.70 -8.97 -28.50
CA ASP A 137 -24.67 -8.65 -27.46
C ASP A 137 -24.23 -7.48 -26.56
N GLY A 138 -23.11 -6.81 -26.89
CA GLY A 138 -22.54 -5.72 -26.09
C GLY A 138 -21.70 -6.19 -24.89
N TRP A 139 -21.66 -7.49 -24.62
CA TRP A 139 -20.81 -8.07 -23.56
C TRP A 139 -19.43 -8.42 -24.12
N ARG A 140 -18.37 -8.23 -23.33
CA ARG A 140 -17.03 -8.70 -23.72
C ARG A 140 -16.95 -10.21 -23.58
N ARG A 141 -16.48 -10.90 -24.62
CA ARG A 141 -16.23 -12.34 -24.56
C ARG A 141 -14.84 -12.62 -24.01
N PRO A 142 -14.67 -13.63 -23.13
CA PRO A 142 -13.36 -14.10 -22.74
C PRO A 142 -12.53 -14.48 -23.96
N ALA A 143 -11.24 -14.17 -23.93
CA ALA A 143 -10.36 -14.58 -25.01
C ALA A 143 -10.26 -16.11 -25.07
N ALA A 144 -10.50 -16.68 -26.24
CA ALA A 144 -10.43 -18.13 -26.46
C ALA A 144 -9.01 -18.62 -26.80
N THR A 145 -8.13 -17.70 -27.22
CA THR A 145 -6.78 -18.04 -27.70
C THR A 145 -5.74 -17.24 -26.94
N ALA A 146 -4.71 -17.92 -26.46
CA ALA A 146 -3.57 -17.30 -25.81
C ALA A 146 -2.69 -16.56 -26.85
N PRO A 147 -2.32 -15.30 -26.62
CA PRO A 147 -1.34 -14.60 -27.46
C PRO A 147 0.04 -15.24 -27.31
N SER A 148 0.89 -15.07 -28.32
CA SER A 148 2.27 -15.53 -28.22
C SER A 148 3.03 -14.73 -27.16
N LEU A 149 4.06 -15.32 -26.55
CA LEU A 149 4.87 -14.61 -25.56
C LEU A 149 5.45 -13.32 -26.15
N ASN A 150 5.87 -13.32 -27.41
CA ASN A 150 6.47 -12.15 -28.05
C ASN A 150 5.49 -10.98 -28.14
N ASP A 151 4.20 -11.25 -28.38
CA ASP A 151 3.18 -10.21 -28.53
C ASP A 151 2.87 -9.49 -27.21
N VAL A 152 2.95 -10.20 -26.09
CA VAL A 152 2.55 -9.68 -24.76
C VAL A 152 3.71 -9.52 -23.77
N ARG A 153 4.95 -9.85 -24.17
CA ARG A 153 6.14 -9.78 -23.32
C ARG A 153 6.32 -8.42 -22.64
N PRO A 154 6.20 -7.25 -23.31
CA PRO A 154 6.32 -5.95 -22.64
C PRO A 154 5.26 -5.75 -21.55
N GLN A 155 4.00 -6.11 -21.84
CA GLN A 155 2.89 -5.95 -20.89
C GLN A 155 3.05 -6.85 -19.66
N ILE A 156 3.54 -8.08 -19.84
CA ILE A 156 3.86 -8.99 -18.74
C ILE A 156 5.02 -8.43 -17.92
N ALA A 157 6.10 -7.98 -18.57
CA ALA A 157 7.26 -7.42 -17.89
C ALA A 157 6.88 -6.21 -17.04
N ASP A 158 6.07 -5.28 -17.58
CA ASP A 158 5.61 -4.10 -16.86
C ASP A 158 4.70 -4.47 -15.68
N HIS A 159 3.77 -5.42 -15.88
CA HIS A 159 2.90 -5.92 -14.82
C HIS A 159 3.71 -6.54 -13.67
N LEU A 160 4.65 -7.43 -14.01
CA LEU A 160 5.50 -8.10 -13.02
C LEU A 160 6.42 -7.10 -12.32
N ARG A 161 7.02 -6.16 -13.05
CA ARG A 161 7.89 -5.14 -12.48
C ARG A 161 7.12 -4.26 -11.52
N ALA A 162 5.91 -3.82 -11.89
CA ALA A 162 5.06 -3.02 -11.00
C ALA A 162 4.72 -3.77 -9.70
N ALA A 163 4.37 -5.06 -9.78
CA ALA A 163 4.10 -5.89 -8.61
C ALA A 163 5.36 -6.09 -7.74
N ALA A 164 6.51 -6.34 -8.37
CA ALA A 164 7.79 -6.48 -7.69
C ALA A 164 8.22 -5.19 -6.98
N ARG A 165 8.02 -4.02 -7.62
CA ARG A 165 8.28 -2.69 -7.03
C ARG A 165 7.43 -2.45 -5.79
N ARG A 166 6.12 -2.74 -5.85
CA ARG A 166 5.22 -2.67 -4.68
C ARG A 166 5.68 -3.57 -3.55
N ARG A 167 6.07 -4.81 -3.85
CA ARG A 167 6.59 -5.75 -2.85
C ARG A 167 7.90 -5.24 -2.23
N ALA A 168 8.85 -4.77 -3.04
CA ALA A 168 10.13 -4.24 -2.57
C ALA A 168 9.92 -3.05 -1.63
N PHE A 169 9.07 -2.10 -2.01
CA PHE A 169 8.74 -0.96 -1.17
C PHE A 169 8.09 -1.39 0.15
N ARG A 170 7.14 -2.35 0.13
CA ARG A 170 6.51 -2.87 1.35
C ARG A 170 7.53 -3.49 2.30
N VAL A 171 8.42 -4.35 1.78
CA VAL A 171 9.48 -4.99 2.58
C VAL A 171 10.43 -3.94 3.17
N TRP A 172 10.85 -2.96 2.36
CA TRP A 172 11.67 -1.86 2.83
C TRP A 172 10.98 -1.06 3.94
N LEU A 173 9.71 -0.70 3.74
CA LEU A 173 8.94 0.09 4.69
C LEU A 173 8.76 -0.65 6.03
N ASP A 174 8.46 -1.95 5.98
CA ASP A 174 8.37 -2.78 7.17
C ASP A 174 9.70 -2.81 7.95
N ALA A 175 10.84 -2.93 7.25
CA ALA A 175 12.16 -2.86 7.87
C ALA A 175 12.46 -1.49 8.50
N ARG A 176 12.12 -0.39 7.81
CA ARG A 176 12.31 0.97 8.35
C ARG A 176 11.41 1.23 9.56
N ARG A 177 10.17 0.76 9.53
CA ARG A 177 9.26 0.86 10.67
C ARG A 177 9.78 0.06 11.87
N ALA A 178 10.25 -1.17 11.65
CA ALA A 178 10.87 -1.97 12.71
C ALA A 178 12.09 -1.29 13.34
N ALA A 179 12.88 -0.56 12.54
CA ALA A 179 14.07 0.15 13.02
C ALA A 179 13.75 1.48 13.75
N LEU A 180 12.74 2.22 13.28
CA LEU A 180 12.53 3.61 13.71
C LEU A 180 11.37 3.81 14.68
N VAL A 181 10.48 2.84 14.82
CA VAL A 181 9.22 3.00 15.53
C VAL A 181 9.23 2.26 16.86
N ARG A 182 8.82 2.96 17.92
CA ARG A 182 8.40 2.35 19.19
C ARG A 182 6.97 2.75 19.49
N LEU A 183 6.05 1.80 19.54
CA LEU A 183 4.63 2.05 19.88
C LEU A 183 4.46 2.05 21.41
N ALA A 184 3.58 2.90 21.92
CA ALA A 184 3.13 2.84 23.30
C ALA A 184 2.16 1.65 23.50
N PRO A 185 2.07 1.08 24.71
CA PRO A 185 1.13 0.01 25.00
C PRO A 185 -0.32 0.37 24.63
N GLY A 186 -1.04 -0.55 23.99
CA GLY A 186 -2.42 -0.38 23.52
C GLY A 186 -2.55 0.15 22.09
N TYR A 187 -1.45 0.61 21.49
CA TYR A 187 -1.37 1.09 20.10
C TYR A 187 -0.65 0.12 19.16
N GLU A 188 -0.47 -1.13 19.58
CA GLU A 188 0.10 -2.20 18.76
C GLU A 188 -0.74 -2.46 17.50
N HIS A 189 -0.17 -3.23 16.57
CA HIS A 189 -0.81 -3.52 15.30
C HIS A 189 -2.22 -4.12 15.48
N PRO A 190 -3.24 -3.71 14.68
CA PRO A 190 -4.62 -4.22 14.78
C PRO A 190 -4.77 -5.75 14.80
N GLY A 191 -3.85 -6.45 14.12
CA GLY A 191 -3.79 -7.92 14.07
C GLY A 191 -2.96 -8.59 15.16
N ASP A 192 -2.47 -7.87 16.18
CA ASP A 192 -1.72 -8.46 17.29
C ASP A 192 -2.65 -9.37 18.12
N PRO A 193 -2.35 -10.68 18.28
CA PRO A 193 -3.21 -11.63 19.00
C PRO A 193 -3.37 -11.32 20.49
N ARG A 194 -2.49 -10.47 21.06
CA ARG A 194 -2.60 -10.03 22.45
C ARG A 194 -3.67 -8.95 22.66
N GLN A 195 -4.22 -8.39 21.59
CA GLN A 195 -5.23 -7.34 21.68
C GLN A 195 -6.61 -7.94 22.00
N PRO A 196 -7.34 -7.38 22.99
CA PRO A 196 -8.67 -7.85 23.36
C PRO A 196 -9.70 -7.68 22.22
N ASP A 197 -9.42 -6.79 21.27
CA ASP A 197 -10.26 -6.50 20.11
C ASP A 197 -9.84 -7.27 18.86
N ASN A 198 -8.90 -8.22 18.95
CA ASN A 198 -8.53 -9.04 17.80
C ASN A 198 -9.64 -10.07 17.53
N THR A 199 -10.32 -9.90 16.40
CA THR A 199 -11.42 -10.78 15.97
C THR A 199 -10.93 -11.98 15.16
N HIS A 200 -9.66 -12.03 14.75
CA HIS A 200 -9.07 -13.21 14.13
C HIS A 200 -8.78 -14.29 15.18
N ARG A 201 -9.65 -15.30 15.24
CA ARG A 201 -9.37 -16.56 15.93
C ARG A 201 -8.74 -17.54 14.93
N HIS A 202 -7.59 -18.10 15.29
CA HIS A 202 -6.96 -19.22 14.58
C HIS A 202 -7.72 -20.52 14.83
#